data_AF-A0ABD3CPH3-F1
#
_entry.id   AF-A0ABD3CPH3-F1
#
_cell.length_a   1.000
_cell.length_b   1.000
_cell.length_c   1.000
_cell.angle_alpha   90.00
_cell.angle_beta   90.00
_cell.angle_gamma   90.00
#
_symmetry.space_group_name_H-M   'P 1'
#
loop_
_entity.id
_entity.type
_entity.pdbx_description
1 polymer ?
#
loop_
_entity_poly.entity_id
_entity_poly.type
_entity_poly.pdbx_seq_one_letter_code
_entity_poly.pdbx_strand_id
1 'polypeptide(L)'
;MEMYPNKVSKAIFVAATMLTNGQRALDVFSQQSSLSDVTKRAQKFLYADGKDHQPTAIDFDKSLSEDLFFNRTPSKDMALASVSMRPVPFAPVTEKLPLSTSNYGSVSRFYVKTDDDFAIPPSLQESMIQSGPPKQVFELKNSDHSPFFSRPQALLRLLMEISSL
;
A
#
# COMPACT_ATOMS: atom_id res chain seq x y z
N MET A 1 2.05 11.44 -10.78
CA MET A 1 1.50 12.79 -10.52
C MET A 1 2.57 13.86 -10.60
N GLU A 2 3.68 13.75 -9.87
CA GLU A 2 4.74 14.78 -9.89
C GLU A 2 5.25 15.11 -11.31
N MET A 3 5.60 14.11 -12.12
CA MET A 3 6.12 14.36 -13.48
C MET A 3 5.05 14.78 -14.50
N TYR A 4 3.79 14.42 -14.28
CA TYR A 4 2.71 14.62 -15.26
C TYR A 4 1.39 14.97 -14.56
N PRO A 5 1.32 16.08 -13.82
CA PRO A 5 0.12 16.42 -13.05
C PRO A 5 -1.09 16.64 -13.97
N ASN A 6 -0.88 17.29 -15.11
CA ASN A 6 -1.92 17.63 -16.09
C ASN A 6 -2.50 16.41 -16.83
N LYS A 7 -1.91 15.22 -16.69
CA LYS A 7 -2.43 13.97 -17.26
C LYS A 7 -3.28 13.17 -16.29
N VAL A 8 -3.41 13.63 -15.04
CA VAL A 8 -4.10 12.91 -13.97
C VAL A 8 -5.23 13.79 -13.45
N SER A 9 -6.48 13.42 -13.73
CA SER A 9 -7.65 14.13 -13.20
C SER A 9 -7.84 13.89 -11.70
N LYS A 10 -7.68 12.63 -11.27
CA LYS A 10 -7.81 12.19 -9.88
C LYS A 10 -6.80 11.09 -9.59
N ALA A 11 -6.28 11.07 -8.38
CA ALA A 11 -5.47 9.96 -7.87
C ALA A 11 -6.18 9.29 -6.70
N ILE A 12 -6.33 7.97 -6.78
CA ILE A 12 -7.01 7.17 -5.77
C ILE A 12 -5.99 6.22 -5.16
N PHE A 13 -5.72 6.39 -3.87
CA PHE A 13 -4.85 5.52 -3.10
C PHE A 13 -5.73 4.48 -2.40
N VAL A 14 -5.60 3.20 -2.75
CA VAL A 14 -6.37 2.11 -2.13
C VAL A 14 -5.43 1.35 -1.21
N ALA A 15 -5.60 1.51 0.10
CA ALA A 15 -4.74 0.92 1.13
C ALA A 15 -3.23 1.01 0.78
N ALA A 16 -2.80 2.20 0.33
CA ALA A 16 -1.50 2.40 -0.29
C ALA A 16 -0.71 3.50 0.42
N THR A 17 0.62 3.47 0.30
CA THR A 17 1.46 4.54 0.86
C THR A 17 1.19 5.86 0.17
N MET A 18 0.57 6.81 0.87
CA MET A 18 0.30 8.16 0.39
C MET A 18 1.31 9.14 1.00
N LEU A 19 2.49 9.18 0.38
CA LEU A 19 3.67 9.88 0.91
C LEU A 19 3.58 11.41 0.80
N THR A 20 4.31 12.08 1.69
CA THR A 20 4.57 13.52 1.65
C THR A 20 5.96 13.82 1.08
N ASN A 21 6.25 15.09 0.78
CA ASN A 21 7.50 15.48 0.13
C ASN A 21 8.74 15.04 0.94
N GLY A 22 9.70 14.42 0.24
CA GLY A 22 10.96 13.96 0.81
C GLY A 22 10.86 12.67 1.63
N GLN A 23 9.66 12.09 1.76
CA GLN A 23 9.42 10.86 2.50
C GLN A 23 9.76 9.63 1.64
N ARG A 24 10.19 8.56 2.31
CA ARG A 24 10.41 7.22 1.75
C ARG A 24 9.23 6.32 2.07
N ALA A 25 8.96 5.32 1.23
CA ALA A 25 8.00 4.29 1.59
C ALA A 25 8.42 3.55 2.87
N LEU A 26 9.71 3.31 3.06
CA LEU A 26 10.26 2.68 4.27
C LEU A 26 9.96 3.49 5.54
N ASP A 27 9.90 4.82 5.47
CA ASP A 27 9.64 5.67 6.64
C ASP A 27 8.26 5.36 7.25
N VAL A 28 7.27 5.07 6.39
CA VAL A 28 5.91 4.67 6.79
C VAL A 28 5.95 3.39 7.64
N PHE A 29 6.70 2.38 7.20
CA PHE A 29 6.79 1.10 7.89
C PHE A 29 7.77 1.10 9.08
N SER A 30 8.72 2.05 9.13
CA SER A 30 9.69 2.20 10.21
C SER A 30 9.10 2.74 11.52
N GLN A 31 7.84 3.18 11.52
CA GLN A 31 7.07 3.49 12.73
C GLN A 31 6.65 2.19 13.44
N GLN A 32 7.67 1.46 13.92
CA GLN A 32 7.67 0.04 14.32
C GLN A 32 6.66 -0.36 15.40
N SER A 33 6.05 0.60 16.11
CA SER A 33 5.01 0.34 17.11
C SER A 33 3.67 -0.07 16.50
N SER A 34 3.44 0.20 15.21
CA SER A 34 2.14 -0.03 14.55
C SER A 34 2.06 -1.31 13.70
N LEU A 35 3.20 -1.94 13.37
CA LEU A 35 3.21 -3.16 12.56
C LEU A 35 2.89 -4.39 13.40
N SER A 36 1.97 -5.21 12.90
CA SER A 36 1.60 -6.48 13.51
C SER A 36 2.78 -7.46 13.53
N ASP A 37 2.76 -8.42 14.47
CA ASP A 37 3.77 -9.48 14.53
C ASP A 37 3.77 -10.37 13.28
N VAL A 38 2.64 -10.45 12.57
CA VAL A 38 2.53 -11.15 11.28
C VAL A 38 3.31 -10.39 10.21
N THR A 39 3.12 -9.07 10.11
CA THR A 39 3.84 -8.20 9.15
C THR A 39 5.35 -8.31 9.32
N LYS A 40 5.83 -8.30 10.57
CA LYS A 40 7.26 -8.38 10.90
C LYS A 40 7.86 -9.74 10.53
N ARG A 41 7.13 -10.84 10.76
CA ARG A 41 7.62 -12.21 10.51
C ARG A 41 7.49 -12.64 9.05
N ALA A 42 6.54 -12.08 8.31
CA ALA A 42 6.29 -12.45 6.93
C ALA A 42 7.37 -11.94 5.97
N GLN A 43 8.05 -10.84 6.26
CA GLN A 43 9.05 -10.24 5.37
C GLN A 43 10.42 -10.96 5.45
N LYS A 44 10.95 -11.35 4.28
CA LYS A 44 12.27 -11.95 4.11
C LYS A 44 13.13 -11.05 3.24
N PHE A 45 14.18 -10.47 3.82
CA PHE A 45 15.13 -9.66 3.06
C PHE A 45 16.12 -10.57 2.31
N LEU A 46 16.28 -10.32 1.02
CA LEU A 46 17.19 -11.04 0.13
C LEU A 46 18.43 -10.18 -0.14
N TYR A 47 19.62 -10.77 0.02
CA TYR A 47 20.91 -10.08 -0.07
C TYR A 47 21.77 -10.67 -1.19
N ALA A 48 21.36 -10.47 -2.45
CA ALA A 48 22.09 -11.04 -3.59
C ALA A 48 23.52 -10.45 -3.74
N ASP A 49 23.73 -9.22 -3.26
CA ASP A 49 25.04 -8.56 -3.24
C ASP A 49 25.86 -8.84 -1.96
N GLY A 50 25.42 -9.79 -1.13
CA GLY A 50 26.06 -10.15 0.14
C GLY A 50 25.45 -9.48 1.36
N LYS A 51 25.59 -10.13 2.53
CA LYS A 51 24.90 -9.75 3.79
C LYS A 51 25.38 -8.43 4.42
N ASP A 52 26.55 -7.95 4.03
CA ASP A 52 27.11 -6.69 4.50
C ASP A 52 26.58 -5.47 3.71
N HIS A 53 25.82 -5.72 2.64
CA HIS A 53 25.15 -4.70 1.84
C HIS A 53 23.66 -4.57 2.21
N GLN A 54 23.00 -3.54 1.69
CA GLN A 54 21.55 -3.41 1.81
C GLN A 54 20.83 -4.60 1.13
N PRO A 55 19.61 -4.95 1.58
CA PRO A 55 18.79 -5.91 0.86
C PRO A 55 18.61 -5.49 -0.60
N THR A 56 18.65 -6.46 -1.48
CA THR A 56 18.35 -6.31 -2.92
C THR A 56 16.84 -6.42 -3.18
N ALA A 57 16.14 -7.25 -2.40
CA ALA A 57 14.70 -7.46 -2.53
C ALA A 57 14.06 -7.86 -1.19
N ILE A 58 12.74 -7.74 -1.14
CA ILE A 58 11.87 -8.28 -0.08
C ILE A 58 11.05 -9.41 -0.68
N ASP A 59 11.13 -10.59 -0.11
CA ASP A 59 10.22 -11.69 -0.37
C ASP A 59 9.27 -11.88 0.82
N PHE A 60 8.20 -12.65 0.62
CA PHE A 60 7.20 -12.89 1.66
C PHE A 60 7.07 -14.38 1.96
N ASP A 61 6.99 -14.72 3.25
CA ASP A 61 6.72 -16.08 3.68
C ASP A 61 5.32 -16.51 3.20
N LYS A 62 5.29 -17.52 2.32
CA LYS A 62 4.04 -18.07 1.79
C LYS A 62 3.11 -18.62 2.88
N SER A 63 3.66 -19.10 3.99
CA SER A 63 2.84 -19.59 5.11
C SER A 63 2.15 -18.46 5.88
N LEU A 64 2.63 -17.22 5.74
CA LEU A 64 2.07 -16.03 6.39
C LEU A 64 1.39 -15.07 5.41
N SER A 65 1.47 -15.34 4.09
CA SER A 65 0.86 -14.47 3.08
C SER A 65 -0.66 -14.45 3.14
N GLU A 66 -1.28 -15.54 3.61
CA GLU A 66 -2.73 -15.61 3.82
C GLU A 66 -3.16 -14.55 4.85
N ASP A 67 -2.61 -14.63 6.07
CA ASP A 67 -2.90 -13.67 7.13
C ASP A 67 -2.52 -12.23 6.76
N LEU A 68 -1.42 -12.04 6.04
CA LEU A 68 -0.89 -10.71 5.73
C LEU A 68 -1.70 -9.99 4.64
N PHE A 69 -2.04 -10.68 3.55
CA PHE A 69 -2.58 -10.04 2.34
C PHE A 69 -4.00 -10.49 1.96
N PHE A 70 -4.43 -11.66 2.44
CA PHE A 70 -5.55 -12.42 1.87
C PHE A 70 -6.52 -12.95 2.95
N ASN A 71 -6.52 -12.40 4.17
CA ASN A 71 -7.31 -12.88 5.30
C ASN A 71 -8.84 -12.79 5.10
N ARG A 72 -9.30 -12.09 4.05
CA ARG A 72 -10.72 -12.04 3.62
C ARG A 72 -10.92 -12.49 2.18
N THR A 73 -9.86 -12.92 1.51
CA THR A 73 -9.85 -13.31 0.10
C THR A 73 -10.30 -14.77 -0.04
N PRO A 74 -11.16 -15.11 -1.03
CA PRO A 74 -11.52 -16.49 -1.29
C PRO A 74 -10.30 -17.36 -1.63
N SER A 75 -10.24 -18.58 -1.08
CA SER A 75 -9.05 -19.46 -1.19
C SER A 75 -8.61 -19.74 -2.64
N LYS A 76 -9.55 -19.77 -3.60
CA LYS A 76 -9.24 -19.96 -5.03
C LYS A 76 -8.38 -18.83 -5.61
N ASP A 77 -8.65 -17.59 -5.18
CA ASP A 77 -7.98 -16.39 -5.67
C ASP A 77 -6.64 -16.23 -4.94
N MET A 78 -6.58 -16.62 -3.66
CA MET A 78 -5.33 -16.76 -2.93
C MET A 78 -4.38 -17.76 -3.61
N ALA A 79 -4.86 -18.94 -4.02
CA ALA A 79 -4.03 -19.93 -4.70
C ALA A 79 -3.41 -19.38 -5.99
N LEU A 80 -4.17 -18.60 -6.77
CA LEU A 80 -3.68 -17.90 -7.95
C LEU A 80 -2.65 -16.82 -7.60
N ALA A 81 -2.89 -16.04 -6.55
CA ALA A 81 -1.96 -15.02 -6.09
C ALA A 81 -0.63 -15.65 -5.63
N SER A 82 -0.66 -16.71 -4.83
CA SER A 82 0.53 -17.35 -4.25
C SER A 82 1.51 -17.89 -5.29
N VAL A 83 1.05 -18.32 -6.47
CA VAL A 83 1.95 -18.77 -7.57
C VAL A 83 2.52 -17.61 -8.39
N SER A 84 1.86 -16.45 -8.33
CA SER A 84 2.21 -15.24 -9.08
C SER A 84 3.12 -14.30 -8.30
N MET A 85 3.14 -14.39 -6.96
CA MET A 85 4.00 -13.58 -6.11
C MET A 85 5.50 -13.77 -6.44
N ARG A 86 6.23 -12.66 -6.36
CA ARG A 86 7.67 -12.55 -6.62
C ARG A 86 8.29 -11.59 -5.60
N PRO A 87 9.61 -11.72 -5.34
CA PRO A 87 10.32 -10.73 -4.55
C PRO A 87 10.20 -9.33 -5.16
N VAL A 88 10.02 -8.33 -4.31
CA VAL A 88 9.89 -6.92 -4.67
C VAL A 88 11.26 -6.24 -4.52
N PRO A 89 11.73 -5.46 -5.51
CA PRO A 89 12.99 -4.71 -5.38
C PRO A 89 13.00 -3.81 -4.15
N PHE A 90 14.08 -3.84 -3.37
CA PHE A 90 14.18 -3.07 -2.12
C PHE A 90 14.55 -1.60 -2.37
N ALA A 91 15.42 -1.31 -3.34
CA ALA A 91 15.92 0.05 -3.56
C ALA A 91 14.81 1.13 -3.67
N PRO A 92 13.71 0.92 -4.42
CA PRO A 92 12.63 1.92 -4.51
C PRO A 92 11.98 2.28 -3.17
N VAL A 93 11.94 1.36 -2.19
CA VAL A 93 11.31 1.68 -0.90
C VAL A 93 12.15 2.63 -0.05
N THR A 94 13.44 2.73 -0.35
CA THR A 94 14.41 3.62 0.34
C THR A 94 14.57 4.98 -0.31
N GLU A 95 13.99 5.18 -1.50
CA GLU A 95 14.13 6.41 -2.27
C GLU A 95 13.30 7.52 -1.64
N LYS A 96 13.89 8.71 -1.49
CA LYS A 96 13.12 9.90 -1.08
C LYS A 96 12.41 10.45 -2.30
N LEU A 97 11.08 10.61 -2.21
CA LEU A 97 10.32 11.17 -3.33
C LEU A 97 10.25 12.70 -3.24
N PRO A 98 10.83 13.44 -4.21
CA PRO A 98 10.61 14.88 -4.29
C PRO A 98 9.19 15.13 -4.82
N LEU A 99 8.32 15.67 -3.97
CA LEU A 99 6.94 15.98 -4.30
C LEU A 99 6.68 17.47 -4.10
N SER A 100 6.18 18.14 -5.12
CA SER A 100 5.92 19.58 -5.06
C SER A 100 4.44 19.87 -4.88
N THR A 101 4.13 21.01 -4.24
CA THR A 101 2.76 21.52 -4.14
C THR A 101 2.19 21.84 -5.53
N SER A 102 3.02 22.38 -6.44
CA SER A 102 2.59 22.77 -7.79
C SER A 102 2.29 21.59 -8.71
N ASN A 103 2.90 20.42 -8.48
CA ASN A 103 2.64 19.22 -9.27
C ASN A 103 1.85 18.18 -8.47
N TYR A 104 2.49 17.35 -7.65
CA TYR A 104 1.82 16.31 -6.85
C TYR A 104 0.65 16.88 -6.03
N GLY A 105 0.85 18.02 -5.37
CA GLY A 105 -0.17 18.66 -4.54
C GLY A 105 -1.34 19.29 -5.33
N SER A 106 -1.18 19.54 -6.63
CA SER A 106 -2.24 20.10 -7.48
C SER A 106 -3.31 19.09 -7.87
N VAL A 107 -2.97 17.79 -7.86
CA VAL A 107 -3.90 16.72 -8.23
C VAL A 107 -4.82 16.39 -7.06
N SER A 108 -6.13 16.28 -7.31
CA SER A 108 -7.07 15.83 -6.29
C SER A 108 -6.79 14.38 -5.90
N ARG A 109 -6.36 14.17 -4.65
CA ARG A 109 -6.07 12.85 -4.08
C ARG A 109 -7.28 12.35 -3.28
N PHE A 110 -7.58 11.08 -3.43
CA PHE A 110 -8.61 10.36 -2.68
C PHE A 110 -7.98 9.14 -2.04
N TYR A 111 -8.48 8.74 -0.88
CA TYR A 111 -7.98 7.57 -0.16
C TYR A 111 -9.12 6.59 0.10
N VAL A 112 -8.91 5.31 -0.17
CA VAL A 112 -9.84 4.21 0.15
C VAL A 112 -9.15 3.33 1.20
N LYS A 113 -9.69 3.37 2.42
CA LYS A 113 -9.21 2.55 3.54
C LYS A 113 -9.74 1.12 3.43
N THR A 114 -8.97 0.19 3.95
CA THR A 114 -9.33 -1.21 4.22
C THR A 114 -9.25 -1.43 5.72
N ASP A 115 -10.25 -2.06 6.32
CA ASP A 115 -10.41 -2.14 7.78
C ASP A 115 -9.81 -3.41 8.41
N ASP A 116 -9.56 -4.45 7.62
CA ASP A 116 -8.99 -5.73 8.07
C ASP A 116 -7.65 -6.02 7.38
N ASP A 117 -6.84 -4.98 7.23
CA ASP A 117 -5.55 -4.98 6.54
C ASP A 117 -4.39 -5.19 7.51
N PHE A 118 -3.61 -6.25 7.31
CA PHE A 118 -2.42 -6.55 8.12
C PHE A 118 -1.11 -6.12 7.46
N ALA A 119 -1.12 -5.73 6.18
CA ALA A 119 0.07 -5.26 5.49
C ALA A 119 0.28 -3.76 5.68
N ILE A 120 -0.80 -2.97 5.58
CA ILE A 120 -0.85 -1.55 5.98
C ILE A 120 -1.99 -1.39 6.98
N PRO A 121 -1.74 -1.58 8.28
CA PRO A 121 -2.78 -1.54 9.30
C PRO A 121 -3.59 -0.24 9.28
N PRO A 122 -4.89 -0.26 9.66
CA PRO A 122 -5.74 0.93 9.64
C PRO A 122 -5.14 2.15 10.36
N SER A 123 -4.44 1.93 11.48
CA SER A 123 -3.73 2.99 12.22
C SER A 123 -2.63 3.66 11.40
N LEU A 124 -1.93 2.88 10.57
CA LEU A 124 -0.89 3.39 9.68
C LEU A 124 -1.51 4.14 8.49
N GLN A 125 -2.63 3.64 7.95
CA GLN A 125 -3.40 4.35 6.93
C GLN A 125 -3.88 5.71 7.46
N GLU A 126 -4.40 5.75 8.69
CA GLU A 126 -4.84 6.98 9.35
C GLU A 126 -3.69 7.96 9.59
N SER A 127 -2.53 7.49 10.04
CA SER A 127 -1.33 8.33 10.22
C SER A 127 -0.92 9.01 8.91
N MET A 128 -0.95 8.29 7.78
CA MET A 128 -0.66 8.87 6.46
C MET A 128 -1.72 9.88 6.02
N ILE A 129 -2.99 9.58 6.24
CA ILE A 129 -4.11 10.49 5.94
C ILE A 129 -3.96 11.79 6.74
N GLN A 130 -3.62 11.71 8.03
CA GLN A 130 -3.43 12.88 8.88
C GLN A 130 -2.20 13.71 8.45
N SER A 131 -1.10 13.04 8.11
CA SER A 131 0.15 13.70 7.71
C SER A 131 0.05 14.40 6.35
N GLY A 132 -0.75 13.88 5.43
CA GLY A 132 -0.95 14.45 4.10
C GLY A 132 -2.40 14.36 3.62
N PRO A 133 -3.33 15.15 4.16
CA PRO A 133 -4.77 15.00 3.94
C PRO A 133 -5.17 14.91 2.47
N PRO A 134 -5.94 13.88 2.06
CA PRO A 134 -6.55 13.81 0.75
C PRO A 134 -7.80 14.69 0.70
N LYS A 135 -8.36 14.89 -0.50
CA LYS A 135 -9.62 15.61 -0.71
C LYS A 135 -10.79 14.92 0.01
N GLN A 136 -10.82 13.58 -0.03
CA GLN A 136 -11.84 12.78 0.65
C GLN A 136 -11.30 11.37 0.95
N VAL A 137 -11.81 10.78 2.03
CA VAL A 137 -11.50 9.42 2.48
C VAL A 137 -12.76 8.57 2.40
N PHE A 138 -12.62 7.36 1.87
CA PHE A 138 -13.63 6.32 1.78
C PHE A 138 -13.17 5.09 2.56
N GLU A 139 -14.09 4.22 2.93
CA GLU A 139 -13.80 3.02 3.70
C GLU A 139 -14.47 1.79 3.08
N LEU A 140 -13.67 0.76 2.83
CA LEU A 140 -14.11 -0.57 2.44
C LEU A 140 -14.16 -1.46 3.66
N LYS A 141 -15.38 -1.71 4.14
CA LYS A 141 -15.61 -2.61 5.27
C LYS A 141 -15.42 -4.07 4.91
N ASN A 142 -14.89 -4.83 5.87
CA ASN A 142 -14.50 -6.23 5.77
C ASN A 142 -13.56 -6.49 4.58
N SER A 143 -12.58 -5.61 4.37
CA SER A 143 -11.59 -5.76 3.31
C SER A 143 -10.22 -6.05 3.90
N ASP A 144 -9.56 -7.06 3.35
CA ASP A 144 -8.13 -7.27 3.56
C ASP A 144 -7.30 -6.28 2.73
N HIS A 145 -5.98 -6.47 2.71
CA HIS A 145 -5.05 -5.69 1.89
C HIS A 145 -5.30 -5.82 0.38
N SER A 146 -6.07 -6.82 -0.04
CA SER A 146 -6.35 -7.15 -1.43
C SER A 146 -7.83 -6.92 -1.76
N PRO A 147 -8.35 -5.66 -1.68
CA PRO A 147 -9.77 -5.35 -1.91
C PRO A 147 -10.26 -5.76 -3.30
N PHE A 148 -9.36 -5.91 -4.27
CA PHE A 148 -9.65 -6.42 -5.61
C PHE A 148 -9.97 -7.93 -5.63
N PHE A 149 -9.66 -8.68 -4.57
CA PHE A 149 -10.08 -10.07 -4.37
C PHE A 149 -11.14 -10.21 -3.29
N SER A 150 -10.95 -9.60 -2.11
CA SER A 150 -11.89 -9.73 -0.99
C SER A 150 -13.19 -8.96 -1.20
N ARG A 151 -13.14 -7.77 -1.81
CA ARG A 151 -14.29 -6.85 -1.96
C ARG A 151 -14.41 -6.20 -3.36
N PRO A 152 -14.26 -6.94 -4.48
CA PRO A 152 -14.12 -6.35 -5.82
C PRO A 152 -15.30 -5.48 -6.25
N GLN A 153 -16.53 -5.91 -5.97
CA GLN A 153 -17.73 -5.17 -6.35
C GLN A 153 -17.93 -3.89 -5.53
N ALA A 154 -17.55 -3.92 -4.25
CA ALA A 154 -17.60 -2.73 -3.41
C ALA A 154 -16.51 -1.73 -3.80
N LEU A 155 -15.30 -2.21 -4.09
CA LEU A 155 -14.22 -1.39 -4.61
C LEU A 155 -14.62 -0.72 -5.93
N LEU A 156 -15.19 -1.47 -6.87
CA LEU A 156 -15.66 -0.93 -8.15
C LEU A 156 -16.66 0.22 -7.97
N ARG A 157 -17.64 0.05 -7.08
CA ARG A 157 -18.64 1.10 -6.79
C ARG A 157 -17.99 2.37 -6.26
N LEU A 158 -17.05 2.25 -5.32
CA LEU A 158 -16.32 3.40 -4.79
C LEU A 158 -15.48 4.09 -5.87
N LEU A 159 -14.80 3.32 -6.73
CA LEU A 159 -14.02 3.90 -7.83
C LEU A 159 -14.91 4.67 -8.81
N MET A 160 -16.10 4.14 -9.13
CA MET A 160 -17.09 4.84 -9.96
C MET A 160 -17.62 6.11 -9.29
N GLU A 161 -17.94 6.04 -7.99
CA GLU A 161 -18.38 7.18 -7.21
C GLU A 161 -17.32 8.29 -7.22
N ILE A 162 -16.07 7.95 -6.87
CA ILE A 162 -14.95 8.90 -6.89
C ILE A 162 -14.75 9.46 -8.29
N SER A 163 -14.88 8.63 -9.34
CA SER A 163 -14.77 9.09 -10.73
C SER A 163 -15.81 10.15 -11.09
N SER A 164 -17.00 10.12 -10.48
CA SER A 164 -18.08 11.07 -10.74
C SER A 164 -18.02 12.41 -9.98
N LEU A 165 -17.15 12.54 -8.97
CA LEU A 165 -16.93 13.77 -8.18
C LEU A 165 -16.28 14.94 -8.93
#